data_AF-A0A924B9G6-F1
#
_entry.id   AF-A0A924B9G6-F1
#
_cell.length_a   1.000
_cell.length_b   1.000
_cell.length_c   1.000
_cell.angle_alpha   90.00
_cell.angle_beta   90.00
_cell.angle_gamma   90.00
#
_symmetry.space_group_name_H-M   'P 1'
#
loop_
_entity.id
_entity.type
_entity.pdbx_description
1 polymer ?
#
loop_
_entity_poly.entity_id
_entity_poly.type
_entity_poly.pdbx_seq_one_letter_code
_entity_poly.pdbx_strand_id
1 'polypeptide(L)'
;MNSELVAIRSMKDKDPIQDRPFLVKDKVKGMGKNGKPFLSLLIGDKSGHIDARVWDRVDELSELFETGDIITIKGQVQVYLNRKQVIVHRIEKPNQDDFTKADFMIEGKKIDVHAYYSELIQIVNSLKSSAIKQIILDSLN
;
A
#
# COMPACT_ATOMS: atom_id res chain seq x y z
N MET A 1 6.53 21.29 12.69
CA MET A 1 7.15 21.29 11.35
C MET A 1 6.57 20.11 10.57
N ASN A 2 5.54 20.34 9.76
CA ASN A 2 5.05 19.32 8.83
C ASN A 2 6.06 19.21 7.69
N SER A 3 7.02 18.29 7.80
CA SER A 3 7.80 17.88 6.64
C SER A 3 6.85 17.20 5.67
N GLU A 4 6.68 17.75 4.48
CA GLU A 4 5.96 17.09 3.38
C GLU A 4 6.53 15.67 3.21
N LEU A 5 5.70 14.67 3.51
CA LEU A 5 6.08 13.27 3.39
C LEU A 5 6.31 12.96 1.91
N VAL A 6 7.55 12.63 1.54
CA VAL A 6 7.93 12.31 0.16
C VAL A 6 7.11 11.12 -0.35
N ALA A 7 6.36 11.27 -1.43
CA ALA A 7 5.60 10.17 -2.02
C ALA A 7 6.48 8.93 -2.26
N ILE A 8 5.98 7.72 -1.98
CA ILE A 8 6.67 6.43 -2.22
C ILE A 8 7.18 6.34 -3.66
N ARG A 9 6.39 6.85 -4.62
CA ARG A 9 6.77 6.87 -6.04
C ARG A 9 8.06 7.66 -6.29
N SER A 10 8.25 8.74 -5.55
CA SER A 10 9.38 9.67 -5.69
C SER A 10 10.61 9.29 -4.86
N MET A 11 10.52 8.28 -3.99
CA MET A 11 11.65 7.79 -3.20
C MET A 11 12.76 7.24 -4.09
N LYS A 12 14.00 7.59 -3.76
CA LYS A 12 15.25 7.21 -4.43
C LYS A 12 16.07 6.26 -3.55
N ASP A 13 17.06 5.62 -4.18
CA ASP A 13 18.01 4.79 -3.44
C ASP A 13 18.70 5.61 -2.34
N LYS A 14 18.88 4.99 -1.17
CA LYS A 14 19.48 5.55 0.04
C LYS A 14 18.66 6.64 0.75
N ASP A 15 17.46 6.98 0.28
CA ASP A 15 16.60 7.93 0.98
C ASP A 15 16.31 7.43 2.41
N PRO A 16 16.54 8.26 3.43
CA PRO A 16 16.21 7.88 4.80
C PRO A 16 14.69 7.94 5.01
N ILE A 17 14.17 6.98 5.77
CA ILE A 17 12.81 7.00 6.28
C ILE A 17 12.91 7.26 7.78
N GLN A 18 12.38 8.40 8.22
CA GLN A 18 12.41 8.82 9.62
C GLN A 18 10.99 8.86 10.17
N ASP A 19 10.70 7.93 11.06
CA ASP A 19 9.49 7.88 11.89
C ASP A 19 8.20 8.15 11.10
N ARG A 20 8.07 7.46 9.96
CA ARG A 20 6.95 7.66 9.03
C ARG A 20 5.91 6.56 9.19
N PRO A 21 4.62 6.90 9.30
CA PRO A 21 3.56 5.92 9.36
C PRO A 21 3.29 5.29 7.99
N PHE A 22 2.99 4.00 7.99
CA PHE A 22 2.56 3.23 6.82
C PHE A 22 1.49 2.22 7.21
N LEU A 23 0.59 1.92 6.28
CA LEU A 23 -0.34 0.79 6.39
C LEU A 23 0.35 -0.51 5.99
N VAL A 24 0.28 -1.53 6.83
CA VAL A 24 0.72 -2.88 6.50
C VAL A 24 -0.33 -3.55 5.63
N LYS A 25 0.00 -3.81 4.37
CA LYS A 25 -0.89 -4.48 3.40
C LYS A 25 -0.68 -5.98 3.35
N ASP A 26 0.54 -6.43 3.60
CA ASP A 26 0.89 -7.85 3.69
C ASP A 26 2.08 -8.04 4.63
N LYS A 27 2.15 -9.21 5.27
CA LYS A 27 3.16 -9.60 6.25
C LYS A 27 3.42 -11.09 6.13
N VAL A 28 4.67 -11.42 5.81
CA VAL A 28 5.14 -12.81 5.71
C VAL A 28 6.43 -12.96 6.49
N LYS A 29 6.45 -13.88 7.45
CA LYS A 29 7.68 -14.32 8.13
C LYS A 29 8.34 -15.42 7.30
N GLY A 30 9.59 -15.19 6.92
CA GLY A 30 10.38 -16.12 6.12
C GLY A 30 11.69 -16.49 6.80
N MET A 31 12.41 -17.45 6.21
CA MET A 31 13.76 -17.82 6.60
C MET A 31 14.74 -17.44 5.49
N GLY A 32 15.78 -16.69 5.85
CA GLY A 32 16.84 -16.28 4.94
C GLY A 32 17.73 -17.47 4.55
N LYS A 33 18.52 -17.30 3.49
CA LYS A 33 19.48 -18.33 3.03
C LYS A 33 20.53 -18.71 4.09
N ASN A 34 20.75 -17.83 5.06
CA ASN A 34 21.64 -18.02 6.20
C ASN A 34 20.95 -18.64 7.43
N GLY A 35 19.69 -19.07 7.31
CA GLY A 35 18.90 -19.63 8.41
C GLY A 35 18.36 -18.60 9.41
N LYS A 36 18.60 -17.29 9.21
CA LYS A 36 18.02 -16.26 10.08
C LYS A 36 16.61 -15.89 9.62
N PRO A 37 15.65 -15.71 10.54
CA PRO A 37 14.31 -15.27 10.18
C PRO A 37 14.33 -13.84 9.65
N PHE A 38 13.36 -13.49 8.80
CA PHE A 38 13.12 -12.13 8.32
C PHE A 38 11.61 -11.88 8.17
N LEU A 39 11.19 -10.61 8.21
CA LEU A 39 9.84 -10.21 7.79
C LEU A 39 9.89 -9.60 6.39
N SER A 40 9.05 -10.11 5.50
CA SER A 40 8.67 -9.46 4.26
C SER A 40 7.37 -8.72 4.50
N LEU A 41 7.37 -7.42 4.30
CA LEU A 41 6.19 -6.59 4.45
C LEU A 41 5.88 -5.92 3.12
N LEU A 42 4.60 -5.79 2.80
CA LEU A 42 4.12 -4.85 1.80
C LEU A 42 3.53 -3.67 2.54
N ILE A 43 4.17 -2.50 2.47
CA ILE A 43 3.72 -1.29 3.17
C ILE A 43 3.22 -0.25 2.16
N GLY A 44 2.27 0.59 2.56
CA GLY A 44 1.73 1.61 1.66
C GLY A 44 1.18 2.85 2.34
N ASP A 45 1.02 3.88 1.51
CA ASP A 45 0.37 5.14 1.83
C ASP A 45 -0.49 5.61 0.63
N LYS A 46 -1.03 6.84 0.69
CA LYS A 46 -1.86 7.42 -0.39
C LYS A 46 -1.15 7.49 -1.75
N SER A 47 0.18 7.45 -1.80
CA SER A 47 0.94 7.55 -3.03
C SER A 47 1.24 6.19 -3.69
N GLY A 48 1.19 5.09 -2.93
CA GLY A 48 1.48 3.77 -3.46
C GLY A 48 1.82 2.74 -2.39
N HIS A 49 2.61 1.75 -2.79
CA HIS A 49 3.13 0.71 -1.91
C HIS A 49 4.58 0.38 -2.28
N ILE A 50 5.31 -0.18 -1.32
CA ILE A 50 6.71 -0.57 -1.46
C ILE A 50 6.99 -1.80 -0.60
N ASP A 51 7.87 -2.68 -1.08
CA ASP A 51 8.37 -3.82 -0.31
C ASP A 51 9.22 -3.33 0.86
N ALA A 52 9.11 -3.97 2.01
CA ALA A 52 9.95 -3.70 3.16
C ALA A 52 10.50 -5.00 3.78
N ARG A 53 11.73 -4.93 4.29
CA ARG A 53 12.45 -6.06 4.89
C ARG A 53 12.87 -5.72 6.30
N VAL A 54 12.55 -6.61 7.24
CA VAL A 54 13.02 -6.56 8.63
C VAL A 54 13.92 -7.75 8.87
N TRP A 55 15.14 -7.51 9.36
CA TRP A 55 16.14 -8.55 9.63
C TRP A 55 16.38 -8.78 11.12
N ASP A 56 16.22 -7.72 11.93
CA ASP A 56 16.51 -7.76 13.36
C ASP A 56 15.21 -7.84 14.17
N ARG A 57 15.26 -8.52 15.32
CA ARG A 57 14.13 -8.67 16.26
C ARG A 57 12.84 -9.16 15.59
N VAL A 58 12.97 -10.07 14.63
CA VAL A 58 11.86 -10.54 13.79
C VAL A 58 10.75 -11.19 14.62
N ASP A 59 11.10 -12.00 15.61
CA ASP A 59 10.09 -12.67 16.46
C ASP A 59 9.28 -11.66 17.27
N GLU A 60 9.96 -10.73 17.96
CA GLU A 60 9.34 -9.64 18.72
C GLU A 60 8.45 -8.75 17.83
N LEU A 61 8.97 -8.31 16.68
CA LEU A 61 8.25 -7.42 15.79
C LEU A 61 7.11 -8.12 15.06
N SER A 62 7.20 -9.42 14.83
CA SER A 62 6.12 -10.20 14.21
C SER A 62 4.89 -10.30 15.09
N GLU A 63 5.02 -10.21 16.41
CA GLU A 63 3.87 -10.25 17.34
C GLU A 63 3.30 -8.86 17.62
N LEU A 64 4.07 -7.81 17.34
CA LEU A 64 3.71 -6.43 17.65
C LEU A 64 2.55 -5.91 16.79
N PHE A 65 2.46 -6.32 15.52
CA PHE A 65 1.49 -5.80 14.55
C PHE A 65 1.02 -6.87 13.56
N GLU A 66 -0.16 -6.65 12.97
CA GLU A 66 -0.74 -7.52 11.94
C GLU A 66 -1.02 -6.78 10.63
N THR A 67 -1.34 -7.54 9.59
CA THR A 67 -1.84 -6.99 8.33
C THR A 67 -3.08 -6.12 8.59
N GLY A 68 -3.08 -4.90 8.06
CA GLY A 68 -4.10 -3.90 8.27
C GLY A 68 -3.82 -2.91 9.41
N ASP A 69 -2.75 -3.12 10.19
CA ASP A 69 -2.29 -2.15 11.19
C ASP A 69 -1.50 -1.01 10.54
N ILE A 70 -1.49 0.14 11.21
CA ILE A 70 -0.61 1.25 10.88
C ILE A 70 0.63 1.12 11.77
N ILE A 71 1.80 1.23 11.16
CA ILE A 71 3.08 1.19 11.87
C ILE A 71 3.95 2.36 11.47
N THR A 72 4.70 2.88 12.42
CA THR A 72 5.72 3.91 12.20
C THR A 72 7.05 3.21 11.93
N ILE A 73 7.67 3.54 10.80
CA ILE A 73 8.90 2.91 10.32
C ILE A 73 10.04 3.92 10.32
N LYS A 74 11.20 3.45 10.81
CA LYS A 74 12.50 4.07 10.58
C LYS A 74 13.38 3.11 9.81
N GLY A 75 14.00 3.59 8.73
CA GLY A 75 14.71 2.73 7.80
C GLY A 75 15.41 3.50 6.70
N GLN A 76 15.79 2.79 5.66
CA GLN A 76 16.40 3.36 4.46
C GLN A 76 15.87 2.66 3.22
N VAL A 77 15.62 3.44 2.16
CA VAL A 77 15.29 2.90 0.85
C VAL A 77 16.53 2.29 0.23
N GLN A 78 16.39 1.09 -0.33
CA GLN A 78 17.42 0.37 -1.05
C GLN A 78 16.87 -0.08 -2.39
N VAL A 79 17.62 0.15 -3.47
CA VAL A 79 17.35 -0.45 -4.77
C VAL A 79 18.16 -1.73 -4.91
N TYR A 80 17.49 -2.87 -4.99
CA TYR A 80 18.12 -4.17 -5.23
C TYR A 80 17.54 -4.81 -6.49
N LEU A 81 18.39 -5.17 -7.47
CA LEU A 81 17.98 -5.74 -8.76
C LEU A 81 16.85 -4.94 -9.44
N ASN A 82 16.98 -3.61 -9.45
CA ASN A 82 16.01 -2.68 -10.02
C ASN A 82 14.63 -2.66 -9.33
N ARG A 83 14.53 -3.22 -8.12
CA ARG A 83 13.34 -3.12 -7.26
C ARG A 83 13.65 -2.28 -6.03
N LYS A 84 12.77 -1.32 -5.73
CA LYS A 84 12.84 -0.50 -4.51
C LYS A 84 12.29 -1.31 -3.34
N GLN A 85 13.06 -1.38 -2.26
CA GLN A 85 12.64 -1.94 -0.98
C GLN A 85 13.07 -1.02 0.16
N VAL A 86 12.36 -1.06 1.28
CA VAL A 86 12.77 -0.40 2.51
C VAL A 86 13.47 -1.41 3.40
N ILE A 87 14.69 -1.12 3.82
CA ILE A 87 15.34 -1.83 4.92
C ILE A 87 14.92 -1.16 6.22
N VAL A 88 14.19 -1.90 7.03
CA VAL A 88 13.60 -1.40 8.27
C VAL A 88 14.55 -1.64 9.43
N HIS A 89 14.86 -0.57 10.16
CA HIS A 89 15.71 -0.61 11.35
C HIS A 89 14.88 -0.55 12.64
N ARG A 90 13.74 0.14 12.63
CA ARG A 90 12.83 0.26 13.77
C ARG A 90 11.38 0.31 13.32
N ILE A 91 10.52 -0.36 14.07
CA ILE A 91 9.07 -0.34 13.92
C ILE A 91 8.48 0.04 15.27
N GLU A 92 7.50 0.92 15.26
CA GLU A 92 6.70 1.30 16.43
C GLU A 92 5.21 1.31 16.05
N LYS A 93 4.35 0.93 16.98
CA LYS A 93 2.92 1.17 16.83
C LYS A 93 2.62 2.63 17.20
N PRO A 94 2.01 3.43 16.31
CA PRO A 94 1.55 4.76 16.67
C PRO A 94 0.44 4.66 17.73
N ASN A 95 0.20 5.75 18.47
CA ASN A 95 -0.92 5.79 19.40
C ASN A 95 -2.24 5.69 18.60
N GLN A 96 -3.24 5.02 19.18
CA GLN A 96 -4.50 4.70 18.48
C GLN A 96 -5.26 5.93 17.97
N ASP A 97 -5.02 7.11 18.54
CA ASP A 97 -5.71 8.35 18.21
C ASP A 97 -5.03 9.18 17.11
N ASP A 98 -3.81 8.83 16.70
CA ASP A 98 -3.01 9.69 15.79
C ASP A 98 -3.35 9.49 14.31
N PHE A 99 -3.89 8.32 13.92
CA PHE A 99 -4.07 7.95 12.52
C PHE A 99 -5.28 7.06 12.26
N THR A 100 -6.08 7.38 11.24
CA THR A 100 -7.18 6.52 10.77
C THR A 100 -6.74 5.75 9.52
N LYS A 101 -7.21 4.51 9.33
CA LYS A 101 -6.91 3.71 8.11
C LYS A 101 -7.21 4.47 6.80
N ALA A 102 -8.23 5.33 6.81
CA ALA A 102 -8.60 6.21 5.71
C ALA A 102 -7.47 7.14 5.26
N ASP A 103 -6.55 7.52 6.15
CA ASP A 103 -5.42 8.40 5.85
C ASP A 103 -4.33 7.72 5.00
N PHE A 104 -4.35 6.40 4.91
CA PHE A 104 -3.37 5.61 4.14
C PHE A 104 -4.00 4.90 2.94
N MET A 105 -5.32 4.99 2.81
CA MET A 105 -6.01 4.60 1.60
C MET A 105 -5.88 5.74 0.60
N ILE A 106 -5.58 5.40 -0.66
CA ILE A 106 -5.83 6.34 -1.75
C ILE A 106 -7.31 6.66 -1.62
N GLU A 107 -7.66 7.92 -1.35
CA GLU A 107 -9.03 8.37 -1.50
C GLU A 107 -9.40 8.02 -2.93
N GLY A 108 -10.14 6.92 -3.10
CA GLY A 108 -10.82 6.65 -4.35
C GLY A 108 -11.67 7.88 -4.56
N LYS A 109 -11.23 8.74 -5.50
CA LYS A 109 -11.87 9.99 -5.90
C LYS A 109 -13.36 9.80 -5.71
N LYS A 110 -14.03 10.44 -4.72
CA LYS A 110 -15.43 10.15 -4.35
C LYS A 110 -16.22 9.80 -5.61
N ILE A 111 -16.40 8.51 -5.86
CA ILE A 111 -16.97 8.05 -7.12
C ILE A 111 -18.45 8.15 -6.86
N ASP A 112 -19.10 9.12 -7.49
CA ASP A 112 -20.53 9.07 -7.62
C ASP A 112 -20.86 7.85 -8.48
N VAL A 113 -21.29 6.78 -7.81
CA VAL A 113 -21.62 5.49 -8.43
C VAL A 113 -22.69 5.70 -9.51
N HIS A 114 -23.62 6.64 -9.32
CA HIS A 114 -24.63 6.96 -10.31
C HIS A 114 -24.04 7.67 -11.53
N ALA A 115 -23.09 8.58 -11.33
CA ALA A 115 -22.41 9.25 -12.43
C ALA A 115 -21.60 8.26 -13.29
N TYR A 116 -20.86 7.34 -12.64
CA TYR A 116 -20.08 6.31 -13.34
C TYR A 116 -20.96 5.28 -14.05
N TYR A 117 -22.05 4.86 -13.41
CA TYR A 117 -23.03 3.96 -14.04
C TYR A 117 -23.67 4.62 -15.25
N SER A 118 -23.99 5.92 -15.16
CA SER A 118 -24.54 6.69 -16.29
C SER A 118 -23.54 6.80 -17.45
N GLU A 119 -22.26 7.05 -17.17
CA GLU A 119 -21.19 7.06 -18.18
C GLU A 119 -21.03 5.69 -18.86
N LEU A 120 -21.04 4.60 -18.08
CA LEU A 120 -21.01 3.23 -18.59
C LEU A 120 -22.19 2.97 -19.54
N ILE A 121 -23.41 3.34 -19.15
CA ILE A 121 -24.60 3.20 -19.99
C ILE A 121 -24.49 4.06 -21.26
N GLN A 122 -23.89 5.25 -21.21
CA GLN A 122 -23.64 6.07 -22.41
C GLN A 122 -22.65 5.39 -23.37
N ILE A 123 -21.57 4.81 -22.86
CA ILE A 123 -20.61 4.04 -23.66
C ILE A 123 -21.31 2.86 -24.32
N VAL A 124 -22.11 2.09 -23.56
CA VAL A 124 -22.89 0.96 -24.08
C VAL A 124 -23.88 1.42 -25.15
N ASN A 125 -24.51 2.58 -24.97
CA ASN A 125 -25.42 3.17 -25.95
C ASN A 125 -24.71 3.66 -27.22
N SER A 126 -23.44 4.05 -27.15
CA SER A 126 -22.62 4.47 -28.29
C SER A 126 -22.15 3.30 -29.17
N LEU A 127 -22.31 2.05 -28.71
CA LEU A 127 -21.92 0.87 -29.48
C LEU A 127 -22.87 0.69 -30.68
N LYS A 128 -22.28 0.49 -31.87
CA LYS A 128 -23.03 0.33 -33.12
C LYS A 128 -23.73 -1.03 -33.25
N SER A 129 -23.25 -2.05 -32.54
CA SER A 129 -23.79 -3.40 -32.61
C SER A 129 -24.92 -3.58 -31.60
N SER A 130 -26.15 -3.77 -32.10
CA SER A 130 -27.33 -3.99 -31.27
C SER A 130 -27.23 -5.27 -30.45
N ALA A 131 -26.63 -6.34 -31.00
CA ALA A 131 -26.46 -7.61 -30.32
C ALA A 131 -25.50 -7.50 -29.11
N ILE A 132 -24.37 -6.80 -29.28
CA ILE A 132 -23.39 -6.59 -28.21
C ILE A 132 -23.98 -5.69 -27.12
N LYS A 133 -24.72 -4.66 -27.52
CA LYS A 133 -25.41 -3.77 -26.60
C LYS A 133 -26.39 -4.52 -25.70
N GLN A 134 -27.19 -5.43 -26.27
CA GLN A 134 -28.18 -6.19 -25.51
C GLN A 134 -27.52 -7.13 -24.49
N ILE A 135 -26.47 -7.86 -24.89
CA ILE A 135 -25.75 -8.77 -23.99
C ILE A 135 -25.14 -8.00 -22.80
N ILE A 136 -24.55 -6.83 -23.07
CA ILE A 136 -23.95 -6.02 -22.01
C ILE A 136 -25.02 -5.47 -21.06
N LEU A 137 -26.15 -4.98 -21.57
CA LEU A 137 -27.25 -4.49 -20.74
C LEU A 137 -27.87 -5.59 -19.87
N ASP A 138 -28.03 -6.80 -20.42
CA ASP A 138 -28.59 -7.94 -19.69
C ASP A 138 -27.66 -8.41 -18.57
N SER A 139 -26.34 -8.22 -18.72
CA SER A 139 -25.34 -8.56 -17.69
C SER A 139 -25.18 -7.50 -16.58
N LEU A 140 -25.79 -6.33 -16.73
CA LEU A 140 -25.74 -5.21 -15.77
C LEU A 140 -26.96 -5.14 -14.84
N ASN A 141 -27.96 -6.01 -15.03
CA ASN A 141 -29.10 -6.25 -14.14
C ASN A 141 -28.85 -7.45 -13.22
#